data_AF-A0A7Y5L6I6-F1
#
_entry.id   AF-A0A7Y5L6I6-F1
#
_cell.length_a   1.000
_cell.length_b   1.000
_cell.length_c   1.000
_cell.angle_alpha   90.00
_cell.angle_beta   90.00
_cell.angle_gamma   90.00
#
_symmetry.space_group_name_H-M   'P 1'
#
loop_
_entity.id
_entity.type
_entity.pdbx_description
1 polymer ?
#
loop_
_entity_poly.entity_id
_entity_poly.type
_entity_poly.pdbx_seq_one_letter_code
_entity_poly.pdbx_strand_id
1 'polypeptide(L)' 'TQMLSVTVVAPTAMIADAFATAVFVLGPEHGISLAEKVERLEALVIFKQNGKLRWRATENFKKKLEVLANN' A
#
# COMPACT_ATOMS: atom_id res chain seq x y z
N THR A 1 -6.60 3.76 13.73
CA THR A 1 -6.36 3.75 12.27
C THR A 1 -7.21 2.66 11.66
N GLN A 2 -7.90 2.91 10.55
CA GLN A 2 -8.76 1.93 9.87
C GLN A 2 -8.26 1.72 8.44
N MET A 3 -7.87 0.49 8.08
CA MET A 3 -7.51 0.14 6.70
C MET A 3 -8.74 0.17 5.80
N LEU A 4 -8.58 0.69 4.57
CA LEU A 4 -9.65 0.74 3.57
C LEU A 4 -9.30 -0.08 2.33
N SER A 5 -8.08 0.06 1.81
CA SER A 5 -7.63 -0.70 0.64
C SER A 5 -6.11 -0.84 0.60
N VAL A 6 -5.67 -1.86 -0.13
CA VAL A 6 -4.27 -2.10 -0.49
C VAL A 6 -4.21 -2.42 -1.98
N THR A 7 -3.26 -1.83 -2.68
CA THR A 7 -2.89 -2.16 -4.05
C THR A 7 -1.45 -2.63 -4.05
N VAL A 8 -1.17 -3.78 -4.67
CA VAL A 8 0.19 -4.34 -4.78
C VAL A 8 0.54 -4.55 -6.25
N VAL A 9 1.76 -4.17 -6.61
CA VAL A 9 2.38 -4.50 -7.90
C VAL A 9 3.54 -5.46 -7.62
N ALA A 10 3.54 -6.61 -8.28
CA ALA A 10 4.53 -7.66 -8.13
C ALA A 10 4.70 -8.46 -9.44
N PRO A 11 5.74 -9.31 -9.59
CA PRO A 11 5.99 -10.04 -10.84
C PRO A 11 4.89 -11.04 -11.22
N THR A 12 4.09 -11.50 -10.25
CA THR A 12 2.96 -12.40 -10.49
C THR A 12 1.74 -12.00 -9.67
N ALA A 13 0.55 -12.30 -10.17
CA ALA A 13 -0.71 -12.03 -9.49
C ALA A 13 -0.82 -12.76 -8.14
N MET A 14 -0.30 -13.99 -8.05
CA MET A 14 -0.28 -14.76 -6.80
C MET A 14 0.51 -14.04 -5.70
N ILE A 15 1.69 -13.50 -6.03
CA ILE A 15 2.50 -12.73 -5.07
C ILE A 15 1.75 -11.45 -4.69
N ALA A 16 1.20 -10.73 -5.67
CA ALA A 16 0.46 -9.50 -5.41
C ALA A 16 -0.71 -9.72 -4.44
N ASP A 17 -1.50 -10.79 -4.65
CA ASP A 17 -2.66 -11.14 -3.83
C ASP A 17 -2.28 -11.52 -2.39
N ALA A 18 -1.27 -12.39 -2.24
CA ALA A 18 -0.77 -12.80 -0.94
C ALA A 18 -0.26 -11.59 -0.11
N PHE A 19 0.50 -10.70 -0.75
CA PHE A 19 1.02 -9.52 -0.08
C PHE A 19 -0.03 -8.43 0.13
N ALA A 20 -1.04 -8.31 -0.73
CA ALA A 20 -2.15 -7.39 -0.48
C ALA A 20 -2.86 -7.74 0.83
N THR A 21 -3.09 -9.04 1.07
CA THR A 21 -3.65 -9.55 2.32
C THR A 21 -2.71 -9.31 3.51
N ALA A 22 -1.42 -9.65 3.38
CA ALA A 22 -0.46 -9.47 4.46
C ALA A 22 -0.29 -7.98 4.86
N VAL A 23 -0.18 -7.09 3.88
CA VAL A 23 -0.07 -5.64 4.08
C VAL A 23 -1.35 -5.08 4.72
N PHE A 24 -2.53 -5.57 4.34
CA PHE A 24 -3.80 -5.14 4.94
C PHE A 24 -3.85 -5.49 6.44
N VAL A 25 -3.43 -6.71 6.81
CA VAL A 25 -3.41 -7.18 8.21
C VAL A 25 -2.38 -6.42 9.05
N LEU A 26 -1.20 -6.14 8.50
CA LEU A 26 -0.13 -5.41 9.20
C LEU A 26 -0.42 -3.92 9.38
N GLY A 27 -1.34 -3.37 8.60
CA GLY A 27 -1.68 -1.95 8.63
C GLY A 27 -0.66 -1.06 7.92
N PRO A 28 -0.87 0.27 7.92
CA PRO A 28 -0.24 1.13 6.93
C PRO A 28 1.25 1.39 7.16
N GLU A 29 1.72 1.42 8.41
CA GLU A 29 3.15 1.58 8.73
C GLU A 29 3.93 0.28 8.48
N HIS A 30 3.54 -0.81 9.14
CA HIS A 30 4.28 -2.08 9.06
C HIS A 30 4.12 -2.75 7.70
N GLY A 31 2.96 -2.62 7.05
CA GLY A 31 2.71 -3.17 5.71
C GLY A 31 3.60 -2.53 4.65
N ILE A 32 3.73 -1.19 4.65
CA ILE A 32 4.67 -0.51 3.73
C ILE A 32 6.12 -0.85 4.06
N SER A 33 6.48 -0.94 5.35
CA SER A 33 7.84 -1.35 5.74
C SER A 33 8.19 -2.78 5.32
N LEU A 34 7.22 -3.70 5.35
CA LEU A 34 7.38 -5.05 4.78
C LEU A 34 7.59 -4.98 3.28
N ALA A 35 6.74 -4.22 2.57
CA ALA A 35 6.81 -4.11 1.11
C ALA A 35 8.15 -3.58 0.60
N GLU A 36 8.71 -2.56 1.27
CA GLU A 36 10.04 -2.00 0.95
C GLU A 36 11.20 -3.01 1.08
N LYS A 37 11.03 -4.09 1.85
CA LYS A 37 12.06 -5.11 2.06
C LYS A 37 11.98 -6.25 1.04
N VAL A 38 10.91 -6.32 0.26
CA VAL A 38 10.69 -7.40 -0.71
C VAL A 38 11.07 -6.92 -2.10
N GLU A 39 12.01 -7.62 -2.72
CA GLU A 39 12.48 -7.28 -4.07
C GLU A 39 11.32 -7.31 -5.07
N ARG A 40 11.26 -6.30 -5.95
CA ARG A 40 10.24 -6.16 -7.01
C ARG A 40 8.79 -6.13 -6.49
N LEU A 41 8.58 -5.69 -5.26
CA LEU A 41 7.25 -5.47 -4.70
C LEU A 41 7.02 -4.00 -4.39
N GLU A 42 5.89 -3.49 -4.87
CA GLU A 42 5.45 -2.13 -4.60
C GLU A 42 4.03 -2.15 -4.04
N ALA A 43 3.73 -1.25 -3.11
CA ALA A 43 2.43 -1.23 -2.45
C ALA A 43 1.93 0.20 -2.24
N LEU A 44 0.62 0.38 -2.33
CA LEU A 44 -0.14 1.57 -1.93
C LEU A 44 -1.18 1.11 -0.92
N VAL A 45 -1.30 1.84 0.19
CA VAL A 45 -2.35 1.63 1.20
C VAL A 45 -3.16 2.90 1.35
N ILE A 46 -4.48 2.76 1.43
CA ILE A 46 -5.42 3.84 1.73
C ILE A 46 -6.10 3.49 3.06
N PHE A 47 -6.16 4.46 3.96
CA PHE A 47 -6.66 4.26 5.32
C PHE A 47 -7.29 5.54 5.89
N LYS A 48 -8.11 5.39 6.93
CA LYS A 48 -8.62 6.50 7.74
C LYS A 48 -7.82 6.66 9.03
N GLN A 49 -7.41 7.89 9.31
CA GLN A 49 -6.80 8.28 10.58
C GLN A 49 -7.45 9.58 11.05
N ASN A 50 -8.03 9.56 12.25
CA ASN A 50 -8.76 10.68 12.85
C ASN A 50 -9.85 11.24 11.92
N GLY A 51 -10.63 10.36 11.30
CA GLY A 51 -11.70 10.71 10.34
C GLY A 51 -11.20 11.17 8.96
N LYS A 52 -9.91 11.40 8.76
CA LYS A 52 -9.33 11.85 7.50
C LYS A 52 -8.82 10.69 6.66
N LEU A 53 -9.05 10.77 5.35
CA LEU A 53 -8.46 9.84 4.38
C LEU A 53 -6.96 10.13 4.25
N ARG A 54 -6.14 9.08 4.30
CA ARG A 54 -4.69 9.13 4.19
C ARG A 54 -4.23 7.97 3.33
N TRP A 55 -3.03 8.10 2.78
CA TRP A 55 -2.40 7.04 2.03
C TRP A 55 -0.90 6.98 2.35
N ARG A 56 -0.32 5.80 2.16
CA ARG A 56 1.13 5.57 2.14
C ARG A 56 1.44 4.66 0.97
N ALA A 57 2.62 4.79 0.39
CA ALA A 57 3.05 3.91 -0.68
C ALA A 57 4.56 3.69 -0.58
N THR A 58 5.05 2.61 -1.19
CA THR A 58 6.49 2.42 -1.37
C THR A 58 7.06 3.50 -2.30
N GLU A 59 8.34 3.82 -2.17
CA GLU A 59 8.97 4.93 -2.90
C GLU A 59 8.88 4.78 -4.42
N ASN A 60 9.00 3.55 -4.93
CA ASN A 60 8.87 3.30 -6.36
C ASN A 60 7.42 3.42 -6.87
N PHE A 61 6.43 3.10 -6.02
CA PHE A 61 5.02 3.29 -6.36
C PHE A 61 4.70 4.78 -6.50
N LYS A 62 5.21 5.63 -5.59
CA LYS A 62 4.97 7.10 -5.60
C LYS A 62 5.39 7.74 -6.92
N LYS A 63 6.50 7.29 -7.51
CA LYS A 63 7.01 7.80 -8.79
C LYS A 63 6.07 7.54 -9.98
N LYS A 64 5.12 6.61 -9.83
CA LYS A 64 4.15 6.20 -10.86
C LYS A 64 2.75 6.71 -10.59
N LEU A 65 2.56 7.51 -9.53
CA LEU A 65 1.25 7.89 -9.04
C LEU A 65 0.92 9.33 -9.43
N GLU A 66 -0.24 9.53 -10.04
CA GLU A 66 -0.85 10.82 -10.26
C GLU A 66 -2.06 10.97 -9.32
N VAL A 67 -2.09 12.04 -8.52
CA VAL A 67 -3.22 12.30 -7.60
C VAL A 67 -4.24 13.18 -8.31
N LEU A 68 -5.39 12.59 -8.66
CA LEU A 68 -6.45 13.27 -9.41
C LEU A 68 -7.45 14.05 -8.54
N ALA A 69 -7.50 13.78 -7.23
CA ALA A 69 -8.38 14.49 -6.31
C ALA A 69 -7.69 14.68 -4.95
N ASN A 70 -7.51 15.94 -4.55
CA ASN A 70 -7.14 16.33 -3.20
C ASN A 70 -8.36 16.99 -2.58
N ASN A 71 -9.02 16.30 -1.64
CA ASN A 71 -9.98 16.92 -0.73
C ASN A 71 -9.27 17.37 0.55
#